data_AF-A0A2S9PTC2-F1
#
_entry.id   AF-A0A2S9PTC2-F1
#
_cell.length_a   1.000
_cell.length_b   1.000
_cell.length_c   1.000
_cell.angle_alpha   90.00
_cell.angle_beta   90.00
_cell.angle_gamma   90.00
#
_symmetry.space_group_name_H-M   'P 1'
#
loop_
_entity.id
_entity.type
_entity.pdbx_description
1 polymer ?
#
loop_
_entity_poly.entity_id
_entity_poly.type
_entity_poly.pdbx_seq_one_letter_code
_entity_poly.pdbx_strand_id
1 'polypeptide(L)'
;LLAEVAASAVVTAHSHVLRRWLRAGGQGDVEAQLDHAFAIVRDTFGTGIGAGRTGSVPSAATAAGGGEPAGAAARATATGDVLVAVARTDAPLEEIMGAIERTLKSR
;
A
#
# COMPACT_ATOMS: atom_id res chain seq x y z
N LEU A 1 -4.94 -14.99 -10.61
CA LEU A 1 -4.00 -13.93 -10.15
C LEU A 1 -4.62 -12.93 -9.17
N LEU A 2 -5.60 -12.07 -9.52
CA LEU A 2 -6.10 -11.06 -8.58
C LEU A 2 -6.69 -11.65 -7.28
N ALA A 3 -7.38 -12.80 -7.37
CA ALA A 3 -7.85 -13.53 -6.20
C ALA A 3 -6.70 -14.06 -5.30
N GLU A 4 -5.62 -14.57 -5.88
CA GLU A 4 -4.44 -15.05 -5.13
C GLU A 4 -3.68 -13.89 -4.47
N VAL A 5 -3.59 -12.75 -5.17
CA VAL A 5 -2.98 -11.52 -4.65
C VAL A 5 -3.82 -10.96 -3.50
N ALA A 6 -5.15 -10.94 -3.65
CA ALA A 6 -6.06 -10.51 -2.59
C ALA A 6 -5.95 -11.43 -1.36
N ALA A 7 -5.90 -12.75 -1.56
CA ALA A 7 -5.69 -13.69 -0.46
C ALA A 7 -4.36 -13.44 0.28
N SER A 8 -3.27 -13.23 -0.47
CA SER A 8 -1.95 -12.92 0.09
C SER A 8 -1.95 -11.59 0.86
N ALA A 9 -2.65 -10.57 0.35
CA ALA A 9 -2.81 -9.28 1.00
C ALA A 9 -3.59 -9.40 2.32
N VAL A 10 -4.68 -10.19 2.35
CA VAL A 10 -5.45 -10.46 3.58
C VAL A 10 -4.57 -11.12 4.64
N VAL A 11 -3.82 -12.17 4.28
CA VAL A 11 -2.92 -12.87 5.22
C VAL A 11 -1.84 -11.94 5.77
N THR A 12 -1.29 -11.08 4.90
CA THR A 12 -0.28 -10.09 5.29
C THR A 12 -0.86 -9.06 6.26
N ALA A 13 -2.03 -8.50 5.96
CA ALA A 13 -2.72 -7.54 6.82
C ALA A 13 -3.01 -8.12 8.20
N HIS A 14 -3.54 -9.35 8.25
CA HIS A 14 -3.83 -10.04 9.50
C HIS A 14 -2.56 -10.27 10.33
N SER A 15 -1.51 -10.80 9.71
CA SER A 15 -0.23 -11.07 10.38
C SER A 15 0.45 -9.78 10.86
N HIS A 16 0.29 -8.68 10.12
CA HIS A 16 0.82 -7.38 10.50
C HIS A 16 0.13 -6.82 11.75
N VAL A 17 -1.21 -6.82 11.78
CA VAL A 17 -1.99 -6.34 12.93
C VAL A 17 -1.70 -7.18 14.17
N LEU A 18 -1.69 -8.50 14.05
CA LEU A 18 -1.38 -9.40 15.17
C LEU A 18 0.03 -9.14 15.73
N ARG A 19 1.05 -9.04 14.87
CA ARG A 19 2.42 -8.74 15.31
C ARG A 19 2.53 -7.39 15.99
N ARG A 20 1.82 -6.37 15.48
CA ARG A 20 1.77 -5.03 16.07
C ARG A 20 1.12 -5.05 17.45
N TRP A 21 -0.01 -5.73 17.59
CA TRP A 21 -0.75 -5.85 18.85
C TRP A 21 0.03 -6.61 19.92
N LEU A 22 0.64 -7.75 19.56
CA LEU A 22 1.51 -8.51 20.47
C LEU A 22 2.72 -7.69 20.92
N ARG A 23 3.33 -6.91 20.01
CA ARG A 23 4.43 -6.01 20.35
C ARG A 23 4.00 -4.86 21.28
N ALA A 24 2.73 -4.48 21.26
CA ALA A 24 2.14 -3.53 22.20
C ALA A 24 1.73 -4.18 23.54
N GLY A 25 2.11 -5.44 23.80
CA GLY A 25 1.75 -6.16 25.02
C GLY A 25 0.29 -6.59 25.06
N GLY A 26 -0.34 -6.79 23.89
CA GLY A 26 -1.74 -7.15 23.78
C GLY A 26 -2.70 -6.02 24.15
N GLN A 27 -2.24 -4.77 24.10
CA GLN A 27 -3.04 -3.60 24.47
C GLN A 27 -3.68 -2.94 23.24
N GLY A 28 -4.89 -2.43 23.44
CA GLY A 28 -5.68 -1.74 22.43
C GLY A 28 -6.71 -2.63 21.72
N ASP A 29 -7.55 -1.98 20.92
CA ASP A 29 -8.63 -2.62 20.18
C ASP A 29 -8.09 -3.23 18.87
N VAL A 30 -7.76 -4.52 18.94
CA VAL A 30 -7.25 -5.29 17.80
C VAL A 30 -8.32 -5.49 16.73
N GLU A 31 -9.59 -5.55 17.10
CA GLU A 31 -10.70 -5.78 16.16
C GLU A 31 -10.87 -4.54 15.28
N ALA A 32 -10.92 -3.35 15.87
CA ALA A 32 -11.00 -2.09 15.10
C ALA A 32 -9.79 -1.90 14.16
N GLN A 33 -8.60 -2.30 14.58
CA GLN A 33 -7.40 -2.24 13.74
C GLN A 33 -7.44 -3.24 12.58
N LEU A 34 -7.95 -4.45 12.83
CA LEU A 34 -8.10 -5.48 11.82
C LEU A 34 -9.15 -5.08 10.78
N ASP A 35 -10.28 -4.54 11.23
CA ASP A 35 -11.34 -4.02 10.36
C ASP A 35 -10.82 -2.91 9.46
N HIS A 36 -10.05 -1.96 10.01
CA HIS A 36 -9.42 -0.91 9.23
C HIS A 36 -8.44 -1.48 8.19
N ALA A 37 -7.58 -2.42 8.59
CA ALA A 37 -6.62 -3.05 7.67
C ALA A 37 -7.32 -3.82 6.54
N PHE A 38 -8.41 -4.53 6.84
CA PHE A 38 -9.21 -5.22 5.83
C PHE A 38 -10.05 -4.28 4.97
N ALA A 39 -10.46 -3.12 5.49
CA ALA A 39 -11.09 -2.09 4.67
C ALA A 39 -10.15 -1.61 3.56
N ILE A 40 -8.85 -1.43 3.86
CA ILE A 40 -7.83 -1.05 2.86
C ILE A 40 -7.66 -2.14 1.80
N VAL A 41 -7.57 -3.41 2.21
CA VAL A 41 -7.47 -4.55 1.27
C VAL A 41 -8.72 -4.63 0.39
N ARG A 42 -9.90 -4.41 0.97
CA ARG A 42 -11.18 -4.41 0.24
C ARG A 42 -11.30 -3.24 -0.73
N ASP A 43 -10.85 -2.05 -0.37
CA ASP A 43 -10.84 -0.89 -1.26
C ASP A 43 -9.92 -1.14 -2.47
N THR A 44 -8.74 -1.72 -2.20
CA THR A 44 -7.71 -2.00 -3.21
C THR A 44 -8.13 -3.11 -4.19
N PHE A 45 -8.76 -4.19 -3.71
CA PHE A 45 -9.04 -5.38 -4.52
C PHE A 45 -10.54 -5.63 -4.78
N GLY A 46 -11.44 -5.00 -4.03
CA GLY A 46 -12.89 -5.20 -4.12
C GLY A 46 -13.53 -4.65 -5.39
N THR A 47 -12.90 -3.65 -6.02
CA THR A 47 -13.34 -3.10 -7.32
C THR A 47 -12.95 -3.99 -8.51
N GLY A 48 -12.00 -4.93 -8.33
CA GLY A 48 -11.49 -5.82 -9.39
C GLY A 48 -11.97 -7.27 -9.34
N ILE A 49 -12.57 -7.72 -8.23
CA ILE A 49 -13.01 -9.13 -8.03
C ILE A 49 -14.48 -9.36 -8.46
N GLY A 50 -15.24 -8.28 -8.70
CA GLY A 50 -16.69 -8.32 -8.89
C GLY A 50 -17.22 -8.28 -10.33
N ALA A 51 -16.40 -7.97 -11.35
CA ALA A 51 -16.91 -7.75 -12.71
C ALA A 51 -17.46 -9.00 -13.44
N GLY A 52 -17.42 -10.18 -12.80
CA GLY A 52 -17.89 -11.46 -13.38
C GLY A 52 -19.06 -12.13 -12.67
N ARG A 53 -19.68 -11.54 -11.63
CA ARG A 53 -20.91 -12.08 -11.03
C ARG A 53 -21.97 -10.99 -10.90
N THR A 54 -22.83 -10.96 -11.91
CA THR A 54 -23.99 -10.09 -12.09
C THR A 54 -24.95 -10.10 -10.90
N GLY A 55 -25.34 -8.92 -10.40
CA GLY A 55 -26.53 -8.75 -9.55
C GLY A 55 -26.64 -7.43 -8.78
N SER A 56 -27.17 -6.39 -9.45
CA SER A 56 -27.97 -5.25 -8.94
C SER A 56 -27.34 -4.01 -8.24
N VAL A 57 -27.02 -3.00 -9.10
CA VAL A 57 -27.35 -1.53 -9.15
C VAL A 57 -26.92 -0.51 -8.03
N PRO A 58 -26.82 0.83 -8.31
CA PRO A 58 -25.56 1.55 -8.51
C PRO A 58 -25.38 2.78 -7.58
N SER A 59 -24.18 3.39 -7.54
CA SER A 59 -24.08 4.84 -7.28
C SER A 59 -22.82 5.43 -7.93
N ALA A 60 -23.00 6.63 -8.46
CA ALA A 60 -22.25 7.26 -9.53
C ALA A 60 -21.14 8.23 -9.08
N ALA A 61 -20.40 8.73 -10.08
CA ALA A 61 -19.33 9.76 -10.11
C ALA A 61 -17.91 9.14 -10.03
N THR A 62 -17.18 8.87 -11.12
CA THR A 62 -16.78 9.72 -12.28
C THR A 62 -16.04 10.97 -11.78
N ALA A 63 -14.83 11.35 -12.17
CA ALA A 63 -13.70 10.80 -12.90
C ALA A 63 -12.55 11.84 -12.75
N ALA A 64 -11.32 11.43 -13.06
CA ALA A 64 -10.09 12.21 -13.37
C ALA A 64 -8.94 11.97 -12.37
N GLY A 65 -7.82 11.36 -12.73
CA GLY A 65 -7.37 10.93 -14.04
C GLY A 65 -6.25 9.89 -13.93
N GLY A 66 -6.18 9.04 -14.95
CA GLY A 66 -5.07 8.13 -15.18
C GLY A 66 -3.84 8.91 -15.66
N GLY A 67 -2.71 8.62 -15.03
CA GLY A 67 -1.37 8.97 -15.48
C GLY A 67 -0.44 7.91 -14.90
N GLU A 68 0.35 7.31 -15.77
CA GLU A 68 1.24 6.16 -15.55
C GLU A 68 2.04 6.16 -14.23
N PRO A 69 2.41 5.00 -13.66
CA PRO A 69 3.51 4.94 -12.72
C PRO A 69 4.83 5.00 -13.51
N ALA A 70 5.12 6.16 -14.10
CA ALA A 70 6.49 6.51 -14.43
C ALA A 70 7.25 6.65 -13.10
N GLY A 71 8.21 5.75 -12.85
CA GLY A 71 9.20 5.79 -11.77
C GLY A 71 8.73 6.46 -10.47
N ALA A 72 8.04 5.69 -9.62
CA ALA A 72 7.43 6.17 -8.38
C ALA A 72 8.40 7.03 -7.53
N ALA A 73 8.14 8.34 -7.53
CA ALA A 73 8.89 9.34 -6.80
C ALA A 73 8.76 9.16 -5.28
N ALA A 74 9.88 9.36 -4.58
CA ALA A 74 9.97 9.31 -3.13
C ALA A 74 9.04 10.34 -2.46
N ARG A 75 8.38 9.94 -1.36
CA ARG A 75 7.54 10.84 -0.54
C ARG A 75 8.04 10.82 0.91
N ALA A 76 8.46 11.99 1.40
CA ALA A 76 8.85 12.20 2.78
C ALA A 76 7.76 12.97 3.54
N THR A 77 7.54 12.64 4.81
CA THR A 77 6.74 13.46 5.74
C THR A 77 7.57 13.74 6.99
N ALA A 78 7.54 15.00 7.45
CA ALA A 78 8.46 15.50 8.46
C ALA A 78 7.92 15.27 9.88
N THR A 79 8.38 14.21 10.52
CA THR A 79 8.57 14.12 11.98
C THR A 79 9.61 13.02 12.24
N GLY A 80 10.90 13.38 12.24
CA GLY A 80 12.03 12.44 12.29
C GLY A 80 12.27 11.79 10.92
N ASP A 81 13.27 12.26 10.19
CA ASP A 81 13.38 12.02 8.74
C ASP A 81 13.54 10.54 8.39
N VAL A 82 12.52 9.98 7.73
CA VAL A 82 12.53 8.64 7.12
C VAL A 82 12.52 8.79 5.60
N LEU A 83 13.56 8.25 4.95
CA LEU A 83 13.66 8.15 3.49
C LEU A 83 13.21 6.75 3.04
N VAL A 84 12.21 6.69 2.16
CA VAL A 84 11.79 5.45 1.50
C VAL A 84 12.08 5.58 0.00
N ALA A 85 12.99 4.76 -0.50
CA ALA A 85 13.34 4.68 -1.93
C ALA A 85 12.80 3.38 -2.53
N VAL A 86 12.15 3.48 -3.69
CA VAL A 86 11.66 2.34 -4.46
C VAL A 86 12.39 2.36 -5.80
N ALA A 87 13.11 1.28 -6.09
CA ALA A 87 13.82 1.09 -7.35
C ALA A 87 13.40 -0.24 -7.98
N ARG A 88 13.60 -0.38 -9.28
CA ARG A 88 13.49 -1.69 -9.93
C ARG A 88 14.58 -2.61 -9.38
N THR A 89 14.28 -3.90 -9.26
CA THR A 89 15.23 -4.89 -8.75
C THR A 89 16.49 -5.02 -9.61
N ASP A 90 16.38 -4.72 -10.90
CA ASP A 90 17.48 -4.75 -11.88
C ASP A 90 18.14 -3.38 -12.09
N ALA A 91 17.76 -2.36 -11.30
CA ALA A 91 18.40 -1.06 -11.38
C ALA A 91 19.85 -1.16 -10.89
N PRO A 92 20.80 -0.54 -11.60
CA PRO A 92 22.18 -0.56 -11.19
C PRO A 92 22.40 0.33 -9.96
N LEU A 93 23.29 -0.10 -9.05
CA LEU A 93 23.43 0.47 -7.71
C LEU A 93 23.81 1.96 -7.74
N GLU A 94 24.62 2.37 -8.70
CA GLU A 94 25.05 3.74 -8.89
C GLU A 94 23.88 4.69 -9.18
N GLU A 95 22.86 4.22 -9.89
CA GLU A 95 21.66 5.00 -10.20
C GLU A 95 20.81 5.23 -8.94
N ILE A 96 20.67 4.17 -8.12
CA ILE A 96 19.96 4.22 -6.83
C ILE A 96 20.66 5.19 -5.89
N MET A 97 21.98 5.06 -5.74
CA MET A 97 22.77 5.92 -4.86
C MET A 97 22.76 7.37 -5.33
N GLY A 98 22.85 7.62 -6.64
CA GLY A 98 22.77 8.97 -7.20
C GLY A 98 21.39 9.62 -7.06
N ALA A 99 20.30 8.83 -7.05
CA ALA A 99 18.96 9.34 -6.77
C ALA A 99 18.79 9.71 -5.28
N ILE A 100 19.30 8.88 -4.38
CA ILE A 100 19.30 9.16 -2.93
C ILE A 100 20.12 10.43 -2.65
N GLU A 101 21.34 10.52 -3.18
CA GLU A 101 22.24 11.64 -2.94
C GLU A 101 21.67 12.98 -3.43
N ARG A 102 21.06 13.01 -4.62
CA ARG A 102 20.40 14.22 -5.15
C ARG A 102 19.27 14.70 -4.25
N THR A 103 18.48 13.77 -3.72
CA THR A 103 17.35 14.07 -2.82
C THR A 103 17.81 14.62 -1.47
N LEU A 104 18.93 14.09 -0.95
CA LEU A 104 19.51 14.56 0.31
C LEU A 104 20.22 15.92 0.16
N LYS A 105 20.82 16.20 -1.00
CA LYS A 105 21.49 17.49 -1.28
C LYS A 105 20.53 18.63 -1.59
N SER A 106 19.30 18.34 -2.02
CA SER A 106 18.29 19.36 -2.34
C SER A 106 17.50 19.85 -1.12
N ARG A 107 17.97 19.56 0.10
CA ARG A 107 17.37 20.00 1.38
C ARG A 107 18.21 21.07 2.06
#